data_AF-A0A8J4QIL8-F1
#
_entry.id   AF-A0A8J4QIL8-F1
#
_cell.length_a   1.000
_cell.length_b   1.000
_cell.length_c   1.000
_cell.angle_alpha   90.00
_cell.angle_beta   90.00
_cell.angle_gamma   90.00
#
_symmetry.space_group_name_H-M   'P 1'
#
loop_
_entity.id
_entity.type
_entity.pdbx_description
1 polymer ?
#
loop_
_entity_poly.entity_id
_entity_poly.type
_entity_poly.pdbx_seq_one_letter_code
_entity_poly.pdbx_strand_id
1 'polypeptide(L)'
;CEGMGAVEKKLKDMEISYVRSMVEEGGIHVDQLFFHDPDGFMVEICDCDNLPVIPLAGEMARSCSRVNLQMVQHQQQIRVIQQ
;
A
#
# COMPACT_ATOMS: atom_id res chain seq x y z
N CYS A 1 -17.94 13.52 3.75
CA CYS A 1 -16.86 12.53 3.60
C CYS A 1 -16.89 11.66 4.85
N GLU A 2 -17.11 10.36 4.70
CA GLU A 2 -16.97 9.42 5.81
C GLU A 2 -15.49 8.98 5.83
N GLY A 3 -14.71 9.52 6.76
CA GLY A 3 -13.28 9.17 6.90
C GLY A 3 -13.08 7.80 7.58
N MET A 4 -11.84 7.45 7.90
CA MET A 4 -11.50 6.16 8.52
C MET A 4 -12.32 5.81 9.77
N GLY A 5 -12.73 6.80 10.56
CA GLY A 5 -13.57 6.56 11.75
C GLY A 5 -14.91 5.90 11.42
N ALA A 6 -15.50 6.17 10.24
CA ALA A 6 -16.73 5.51 9.80
C ALA A 6 -16.48 4.04 9.45
N VAL A 7 -15.33 3.74 8.82
CA VAL A 7 -14.90 2.37 8.51
C VAL A 7 -14.68 1.58 9.79
N GLU A 8 -13.94 2.14 10.77
CA GLU A 8 -13.74 1.51 12.07
C GLU A 8 -15.04 1.20 12.80
N LYS A 9 -15.99 2.15 12.78
CA LYS A 9 -17.31 1.94 13.36
C LYS A 9 -18.03 0.77 12.70
N LYS A 10 -18.01 0.70 11.36
CA LYS A 10 -18.66 -0.37 10.61
C LYS A 10 -18.04 -1.74 10.89
N LEU A 11 -16.71 -1.82 11.00
CA LEU A 11 -16.00 -3.05 11.34
C LEU A 11 -16.35 -3.53 12.76
N LYS A 12 -16.42 -2.60 13.73
CA LYS A 12 -16.88 -2.92 15.10
C LYS A 12 -18.32 -3.44 15.11
N ASP A 13 -19.23 -2.80 14.38
CA ASP A 13 -20.63 -3.23 14.27
C ASP A 13 -20.77 -4.61 13.63
N MET A 14 -19.78 -5.03 12.83
CA MET A 14 -19.69 -6.35 12.19
C MET A 14 -18.86 -7.37 13.01
N GLU A 15 -18.36 -6.98 14.18
CA GLU A 15 -17.48 -7.80 15.02
C GLU A 15 -16.19 -8.27 14.31
N ILE A 16 -15.73 -7.51 13.32
CA ILE A 16 -14.48 -7.77 12.60
C ILE A 16 -13.34 -7.06 13.32
N SER A 17 -12.32 -7.83 13.70
CA SER A 17 -11.08 -7.27 14.26
C SER A 17 -10.28 -6.55 13.19
N TYR A 18 -9.64 -5.46 13.58
CA TYR A 18 -8.83 -4.65 12.68
C TYR A 18 -7.59 -4.10 13.39
N VAL A 19 -6.60 -3.73 12.60
CA VAL A 19 -5.38 -3.05 13.05
C VAL A 19 -5.30 -1.73 12.32
N ARG A 20 -5.15 -0.63 13.07
CA ARG A 20 -4.82 0.69 12.51
C ARG A 20 -3.31 0.89 12.54
N SER A 21 -2.76 1.45 11.48
CA SER A 21 -1.37 1.88 11.38
C SER A 21 -1.31 3.24 10.70
N MET A 22 -0.18 3.92 10.85
CA MET A 22 0.14 5.14 10.12
C MET A 22 1.54 4.97 9.55
N VAL A 23 1.71 5.35 8.28
CA VAL A 23 3.01 5.40 7.61
C VAL A 23 3.39 6.84 7.34
N GLU A 24 4.68 7.13 7.50
CA GLU A 24 5.27 8.43 7.20
C GLU A 24 6.37 8.24 6.16
N GLU A 25 6.26 8.90 5.01
CA GLU A 25 7.29 8.93 3.98
C GLU A 25 7.41 10.34 3.41
N GLY A 26 8.62 10.91 3.44
CA GLY A 26 8.86 12.26 2.91
C GLY A 26 8.03 13.36 3.56
N GLY A 27 7.63 13.18 4.83
CA GLY A 27 6.74 14.09 5.57
C GLY A 27 5.24 13.95 5.21
N ILE A 28 4.89 13.02 4.32
CA ILE A 28 3.51 12.66 4.02
C ILE A 28 3.08 11.58 4.99
N HIS A 29 1.91 11.80 5.61
CA HIS A 29 1.30 10.84 6.52
C HIS A 29 0.09 10.22 5.84
N VAL A 30 -0.02 8.91 5.97
CA VAL A 30 -1.13 8.12 5.45
C VAL A 30 -1.59 7.17 6.54
N ASP A 31 -2.87 7.25 6.90
CA ASP A 31 -3.45 6.29 7.83
C ASP A 31 -3.94 5.06 7.04
N GLN A 32 -3.67 3.88 7.61
CA GLN A 32 -4.01 2.58 7.04
C GLN A 32 -4.79 1.74 8.05
N LEU A 33 -5.73 0.96 7.56
CA LEU A 33 -6.47 -0.01 8.35
C LEU A 33 -6.43 -1.36 7.67
N PHE A 34 -6.07 -2.38 8.44
CA PHE A 34 -5.93 -3.76 8.01
C PHE A 34 -6.96 -4.62 8.72
N PHE A 35 -7.63 -5.50 7.99
CA PHE A 35 -8.51 -6.51 8.56
C PHE A 35 -8.59 -7.74 7.66
N HIS A 36 -9.14 -8.83 8.18
CA HIS A 36 -9.53 -9.97 7.36
C HIS A 36 -11.03 -9.91 7.10
N ASP A 37 -11.44 -10.07 5.85
CA ASP A 37 -12.86 -10.22 5.53
C ASP A 37 -13.38 -11.60 5.98
N PRO A 38 -14.70 -11.85 5.91
CA PRO A 38 -15.28 -13.14 6.30
C PRO A 38 -14.77 -14.35 5.52
N ASP A 39 -14.24 -14.13 4.31
CA ASP A 39 -13.65 -15.18 3.46
C ASP A 39 -12.15 -15.40 3.78
N GLY A 40 -11.58 -14.59 4.68
CA GLY A 40 -10.20 -14.68 5.17
C GLY A 40 -9.19 -13.85 4.36
N PHE A 41 -9.63 -13.10 3.35
CA PHE A 41 -8.73 -12.23 2.59
C PHE A 41 -8.30 -11.03 3.42
N MET A 42 -7.01 -10.69 3.33
CA MET A 42 -6.48 -9.48 3.95
C MET A 42 -6.89 -8.27 3.12
N VAL A 43 -7.54 -7.31 3.77
CA VAL A 43 -7.97 -6.04 3.18
C VAL A 43 -7.24 -4.89 3.84
N GLU A 44 -6.74 -3.96 3.03
CA GLU A 44 -6.15 -2.69 3.43
C GLU A 44 -7.05 -1.53 2.97
N ILE A 45 -7.28 -0.56 3.86
CA ILE A 45 -7.95 0.72 3.55
C ILE A 45 -7.01 1.87 3.90
N CYS A 46 -6.72 2.73 2.93
CA CYS A 46 -5.85 3.91 3.00
C CYS A 46 -6.68 5.19 2.79
N ASP A 47 -6.46 6.25 3.57
CA ASP A 47 -7.08 7.56 3.31
C ASP A 47 -6.44 8.29 2.13
N CYS A 48 -5.13 8.15 1.92
CA CYS A 48 -4.38 8.54 0.72
C CYS A 48 -4.57 10.02 0.28
N ASP A 49 -5.24 10.85 1.08
CA ASP A 49 -5.68 12.22 0.76
C ASP A 49 -4.49 13.17 0.52
N ASN A 50 -3.34 12.87 1.12
CA ASN A 50 -2.13 13.69 1.07
C ASN A 50 -1.11 13.19 0.02
N LEU A 51 -1.43 12.16 -0.76
CA LEU A 51 -0.51 11.65 -1.78
C LEU A 51 -0.45 12.58 -3.01
N PRO A 52 0.75 12.85 -3.55
CA PRO A 52 0.88 13.66 -4.75
C PRO A 52 0.26 12.93 -5.96
N VAL A 53 -0.77 13.53 -6.55
CA VAL A 53 -1.35 13.05 -7.80
C VAL A 53 -0.50 13.57 -8.95
N ILE A 54 0.21 12.66 -9.63
CA ILE A 54 0.92 12.97 -10.87
C ILE A 54 0.04 12.51 -12.04
N PRO A 55 -0.47 13.42 -12.89
CA PRO A 55 -1.21 13.03 -14.08
C PRO A 55 -0.33 12.16 -14.98
N LEU A 56 -0.84 10.99 -15.35
CA LEU A 56 -0.22 10.23 -16.42
C LEU A 56 -0.43 11.02 -17.71
N ALA A 57 0.65 11.42 -18.38
CA ALA A 57 0.58 12.08 -19.68
C ALA A 57 -0.31 11.24 -20.60
N GLY A 58 -1.19 11.88 -21.38
CA GLY A 58 -2.38 11.33 -22.04
C GLY A 58 -2.19 10.19 -23.06
N GLU A 59 -1.11 9.43 -22.99
CA GLU A 59 -1.04 8.09 -23.57
C GLU A 59 -1.79 7.11 -22.66
N MET A 60 -2.55 6.21 -23.29
CA MET A 60 -3.26 5.12 -22.64
C MET A 60 -2.36 4.46 -21.60
N ALA A 61 -2.75 4.49 -20.32
CA ALA A 61 -2.07 3.77 -19.26
C ALA A 61 -1.88 2.33 -19.74
N ARG A 62 -0.65 1.98 -20.13
CA ARG A 62 -0.36 0.63 -20.60
C ARG A 62 -0.64 -0.26 -19.39
N SER A 63 -1.65 -1.10 -19.49
CA SER A 63 -1.91 -2.15 -18.50
C SER A 63 -0.58 -2.79 -18.19
N CYS A 64 -0.13 -2.69 -16.94
CA CYS A 64 1.13 -3.27 -16.51
C CYS A 64 1.04 -4.77 -16.77
N SER A 65 1.52 -5.24 -17.92
CA SER A 65 1.85 -6.64 -18.10
C SER A 65 2.95 -6.90 -17.10
N ARG A 66 2.63 -7.70 -16.07
CA ARG A 66 3.52 -8.16 -15.00
C ARG A 66 4.97 -8.14 -15.48
N VAL A 67 5.79 -7.23 -14.95
CA VAL A 67 7.21 -7.14 -15.31
C VAL A 67 7.81 -8.52 -14.99
N ASN A 68 8.26 -9.23 -16.03
CA ASN A 68 8.99 -10.47 -15.86
C ASN A 68 10.39 -10.08 -15.34
N LEU A 69 10.70 -10.41 -14.08
CA LEU A 69 11.92 -10.02 -13.33
C LEU A 69 13.19 -10.73 -13.84
N GLN A 70 13.47 -10.73 -15.15
CA GLN A 70 14.60 -11.49 -15.71
C GLN A 70 15.80 -10.67 -16.17
N MET A 71 15.94 -9.38 -15.85
CA MET A 71 17.11 -8.61 -16.32
C MET A 71 17.81 -7.70 -15.29
N VAL A 72 17.72 -7.97 -13.99
CA VAL A 72 18.67 -7.41 -13.01
C VAL A 72 19.74 -8.45 -12.68
N GLN A 73 20.57 -8.81 -13.67
CA GLN A 73 21.73 -9.68 -13.47
C GLN A 73 23.05 -9.10 -13.96
N HIS A 74 23.16 -7.78 -14.11
CA HIS A 74 24.48 -7.19 -14.41
C HIS A 74 24.89 -6.07 -13.45
N GLN A 75 25.87 -6.44 -12.62
CA GLN A 75 26.85 -5.62 -11.89
C GLN A 75 26.40 -4.85 -10.65
N GLN A 76 26.51 -5.49 -9.48
CA GLN A 76 27.33 -4.97 -8.37
C GLN A 76 28.00 -6.15 -7.63
N GLN A 77 29.26 -6.46 -7.97
CA GLN A 77 30.14 -7.22 -7.08
C GLN A 77 30.64 -6.25 -5.99
N ILE A 78 30.07 -6.30 -4.80
CA ILE A 78 30.73 -5.76 -3.60
C ILE A 78 31.26 -6.95 -2.80
N ARG A 79 32.59 -7.02 -2.72
CA ARG A 79 33.36 -8.01 -1.98
C ARG A 79 32.91 -8.02 -0.51
N VAL A 80 32.34 -9.12 -0.05
CA VAL A 80 32.25 -9.44 1.38
C VAL A 80 33.69 -9.70 1.85
N ILE A 81 34.30 -8.69 2.47
CA ILE A 81 35.52 -8.86 3.25
C ILE A 81 35.11 -9.61 4.53
N GLN A 82 35.66 -10.82 4.67
CA GLN A 82 35.78 -11.54 5.93
C GLN A 82 36.36 -10.60 7.00
N GLN A 83 35.70 -10.47 8.16
CA GLN A 83 36.26 -10.68 9.50
C GLN A 83 35.10 -10.93 10.49
#